data_AF-A0A7S2I8D2-F1
#
_entry.id   AF-A0A7S2I8D2-F1
#
_cell.length_a   1.000
_cell.length_b   1.000
_cell.length_c   1.000
_cell.angle_alpha   90.00
_cell.angle_beta   90.00
_cell.angle_gamma   90.00
#
_symmetry.space_group_name_H-M   'P 1'
#
loop_
_entity.id
_entity.type
_entity.pdbx_description
1 polymer ?
#
loop_
_entity_poly.entity_id
_entity_poly.type
_entity_poly.pdbx_seq_one_letter_code
_entity_poly.pdbx_strand_id
1 'polypeptide(L)'
;VEPFETEIAVQQIESELGGPLGQFFTSISEEPVAAASLAQVYLATLNDGKDTRVAIKVQRPDVLSTVSKDLYVLRRAAEVFQGLVERFAPQQRTSYVDLLNEWSIGFYTELDFQSEANNQNKLRQDLLDNGITGVTVPRVYDELCTRRILVSQWMDGVKLSECPKEEIAEGTAIAQEAFLTQLFETGFFHADPHPGNMLKLYKPTEEGAELL
;
A
#
# COMPACT_ATOMS: atom_id res chain seq x y z
N VAL A 1 9.72 -10.23 6.97
CA VAL A 1 9.71 -9.67 8.35
C VAL A 1 8.83 -10.60 9.18
N GLU A 2 9.23 -10.93 10.41
CA GLU A 2 8.41 -11.81 11.25
C GLU A 2 7.03 -11.20 11.54
N PRO A 3 5.97 -12.02 11.54
CA PRO A 3 4.65 -11.56 11.94
C PRO A 3 4.60 -11.24 13.44
N PHE A 4 3.86 -10.20 13.82
CA PHE A 4 3.36 -10.05 15.19
C PHE A 4 2.13 -10.93 15.41
N GLU A 5 1.77 -11.15 16.67
CA GLU A 5 0.68 -12.05 17.09
C GLU A 5 -0.67 -11.63 16.48
N THR A 6 -1.38 -12.60 15.91
CA THR A 6 -2.70 -12.36 15.29
C THR A 6 -3.75 -11.88 16.28
N GLU A 7 -3.66 -12.27 17.56
CA GLU A 7 -4.57 -11.76 18.59
C GLU A 7 -4.49 -10.23 18.72
N ILE A 8 -3.29 -9.66 18.63
CA ILE A 8 -3.10 -8.20 18.64
C ILE A 8 -3.72 -7.56 17.39
N ALA A 9 -3.59 -8.21 16.23
CA ALA A 9 -4.18 -7.71 14.99
C ALA A 9 -5.71 -7.70 15.06
N VAL A 10 -6.29 -8.78 15.57
CA VAL A 10 -7.74 -8.93 15.80
C VAL A 10 -8.25 -7.83 16.74
N GLN A 11 -7.61 -7.65 17.90
CA GLN A 11 -7.99 -6.60 18.85
C GLN A 11 -7.92 -5.21 18.23
N GLN A 12 -6.91 -4.94 17.40
CA GLN A 12 -6.79 -3.68 16.69
C GLN A 12 -7.91 -3.48 15.68
N ILE A 13 -8.26 -4.51 14.90
CA ILE A 13 -9.38 -4.44 13.95
C ILE A 13 -10.69 -4.12 14.69
N GLU A 14 -10.99 -4.85 15.78
CA GLU A 14 -12.21 -4.64 16.56
C GLU A 14 -12.29 -3.24 17.18
N SER A 15 -11.16 -2.75 17.71
CA SER A 15 -11.08 -1.40 18.28
C SER A 15 -11.26 -0.31 17.23
N GLU A 16 -10.66 -0.46 16.04
CA GLU A 16 -10.72 0.54 14.97
C GLU A 16 -12.09 0.56 14.28
N LEU A 17 -12.73 -0.60 14.12
CA LEU A 17 -14.06 -0.72 13.52
C LEU A 17 -15.21 -0.53 14.52
N GLY A 18 -14.91 -0.52 15.83
CA GLY A 18 -15.88 -0.23 16.88
C GLY A 18 -16.85 -1.36 17.21
N GLY A 19 -16.45 -2.62 16.97
CA GLY A 19 -17.30 -3.79 17.21
C GLY A 19 -16.54 -5.12 17.10
N PRO A 20 -17.17 -6.23 17.49
CA PRO A 20 -16.54 -7.56 17.37
C PRO A 20 -16.34 -7.95 15.91
N LEU A 21 -15.29 -8.73 15.61
CA LEU A 21 -14.94 -9.14 14.24
C LEU A 21 -16.12 -9.74 13.47
N GLY A 22 -16.89 -10.59 14.14
CA GLY A 22 -18.05 -11.29 13.55
C GLY A 22 -19.16 -10.37 13.04
N GLN A 23 -19.16 -9.09 13.44
CA GLN A 23 -20.07 -8.10 12.88
C GLN A 23 -19.71 -7.74 11.44
N PHE A 24 -18.42 -7.70 11.12
CA PHE A 24 -17.88 -7.20 9.84
C PHE A 24 -17.44 -8.34 8.91
N PHE A 25 -16.94 -9.44 9.47
CA PHE A 25 -16.35 -10.56 8.73
C PHE A 25 -16.91 -11.90 9.21
N THR A 26 -17.23 -12.81 8.29
CA THR A 26 -17.65 -14.18 8.60
C THR A 26 -16.47 -15.11 8.85
N SER A 27 -15.28 -14.78 8.33
CA SER A 27 -14.04 -15.50 8.57
C SER A 27 -12.83 -14.60 8.36
N ILE A 28 -11.72 -14.92 9.05
CA ILE A 28 -10.40 -14.32 8.88
C ILE A 28 -9.36 -15.44 8.94
N SER A 29 -8.26 -15.33 8.20
CA SER A 29 -7.18 -16.31 8.23
C SER A 29 -6.51 -16.35 9.61
N GLU A 30 -6.20 -17.56 10.09
CA GLU A 30 -5.53 -17.77 11.39
C GLU A 30 -4.13 -17.14 11.42
N GLU A 31 -3.44 -17.14 10.27
CA GLU A 31 -2.12 -16.56 10.08
C GLU A 31 -2.19 -15.44 9.02
N PRO A 32 -1.30 -14.44 9.08
CA PRO A 32 -1.22 -13.42 8.04
C PRO A 32 -0.74 -14.02 6.71
N VAL A 33 -1.42 -13.67 5.63
CA VAL A 33 -1.03 -14.10 4.27
C VAL A 33 0.18 -13.34 3.75
N ALA A 34 0.47 -12.16 4.31
CA ALA A 34 1.69 -11.41 4.05
C ALA A 34 2.09 -10.57 5.27
N ALA A 35 3.40 -10.40 5.47
CA ALA A 35 3.96 -9.56 6.51
C ALA A 35 5.04 -8.63 5.94
N ALA A 36 4.79 -7.33 6.02
CA ALA A 36 5.69 -6.26 5.59
C ALA A 36 6.29 -5.50 6.79
N SER A 37 7.09 -4.47 6.51
CA SER A 37 7.75 -3.62 7.51
C SER A 37 6.76 -2.85 8.38
N LEU A 38 5.69 -2.31 7.79
CA LEU A 38 4.71 -1.45 8.49
C LEU A 38 3.41 -2.17 8.84
N ALA A 39 3.11 -3.30 8.21
CA ALA A 39 1.80 -3.93 8.26
C ALA A 39 1.85 -5.46 8.08
N GLN A 40 0.74 -6.09 8.42
CA GLN A 40 0.39 -7.45 8.00
C GLN A 40 -0.87 -7.43 7.16
N VAL A 41 -1.06 -8.46 6.34
CA VAL A 41 -2.27 -8.64 5.55
C VAL A 41 -2.92 -9.97 5.94
N TYR A 42 -4.23 -9.94 6.15
CA TYR A 42 -5.06 -11.10 6.41
C TYR A 42 -6.07 -11.30 5.29
N LEU A 43 -6.39 -12.55 4.98
CA LEU A 43 -7.53 -12.88 4.12
C LEU A 43 -8.78 -12.96 4.99
N ALA A 44 -9.87 -12.34 4.56
CA ALA A 44 -11.15 -12.43 5.24
C ALA A 44 -12.32 -12.52 4.26
N THR A 45 -13.49 -12.86 4.77
CA THR A 45 -14.77 -12.83 4.05
C THR A 45 -15.71 -11.85 4.74
N LEU A 46 -16.29 -10.93 3.98
CA LEU A 46 -17.23 -9.95 4.52
C LEU A 46 -18.52 -10.59 5.02
N ASN A 47 -19.12 -9.98 6.03
CA ASN A 47 -20.45 -10.32 6.51
C ASN A 47 -21.54 -9.59 5.71
N ASP A 48 -21.52 -9.78 4.38
CA ASP A 48 -22.45 -9.15 3.43
C ASP A 48 -23.46 -10.14 2.80
N GLY A 49 -23.35 -11.42 3.17
CA GLY A 49 -24.17 -12.52 2.62
C GLY A 49 -23.83 -12.92 1.19
N LYS A 50 -22.70 -12.46 0.62
CA LYS A 50 -22.28 -12.73 -0.77
C LYS A 50 -20.94 -13.47 -0.87
N ASP A 51 -20.37 -13.91 0.26
CA ASP A 51 -19.05 -14.53 0.33
C ASP A 51 -17.92 -13.68 -0.30
N THR A 52 -18.03 -12.36 -0.15
CA THR A 52 -17.06 -11.42 -0.72
C THR A 52 -15.72 -11.53 0.02
N ARG A 53 -14.66 -11.96 -0.70
CA ARG A 53 -13.29 -12.07 -0.16
C ARG A 53 -12.56 -10.74 -0.18
N VAL A 54 -11.88 -10.42 0.93
CA VAL A 54 -11.12 -9.17 1.11
C VAL A 54 -9.74 -9.41 1.73
N ALA A 55 -8.82 -8.51 1.43
CA ALA A 55 -7.55 -8.35 2.11
C ALA A 55 -7.68 -7.28 3.21
N ILE A 56 -7.35 -7.64 4.45
CA ILE A 56 -7.31 -6.70 5.58
C ILE A 56 -5.85 -6.40 5.88
N LYS A 57 -5.39 -5.20 5.53
CA LYS A 57 -4.07 -4.69 5.87
C LYS A 57 -4.14 -4.01 7.25
N VAL A 58 -3.42 -4.57 8.22
CA VAL A 58 -3.39 -4.13 9.60
C VAL A 58 -2.02 -3.54 9.91
N GLN A 59 -1.99 -2.28 10.33
CA GLN A 59 -0.76 -1.60 10.72
C GLN A 59 -0.14 -2.28 11.95
N ARG A 60 1.19 -2.43 11.98
CA ARG A 60 1.90 -2.99 13.14
C ARG A 60 1.67 -2.13 14.38
N PRO A 61 1.52 -2.74 15.57
CA PRO A 61 1.42 -1.99 16.81
C PRO A 61 2.67 -1.12 17.01
N ASP A 62 2.47 0.06 17.57
CA ASP A 62 3.50 1.05 17.90
C ASP A 62 4.37 1.56 16.74
N VAL A 63 4.07 1.20 15.48
CA VAL A 63 4.90 1.56 14.33
C VAL A 63 5.07 3.07 14.20
N LEU A 64 4.02 3.85 14.49
CA LEU A 64 4.07 5.31 14.50
C LEU A 64 5.09 5.82 15.54
N SER A 65 5.06 5.28 16.75
CA SER A 65 6.01 5.66 17.80
C SER A 65 7.45 5.28 17.42
N THR A 66 7.64 4.09 16.83
CA THR A 66 8.95 3.62 16.39
C THR A 66 9.51 4.51 15.28
N VAL A 67 8.74 4.75 14.22
CA VAL A 67 9.12 5.62 13.10
C VAL A 67 9.40 7.04 13.59
N SER A 68 8.57 7.60 14.48
CA SER A 68 8.81 8.92 15.05
C SER A 68 10.11 9.01 15.85
N LYS A 69 10.46 7.97 16.62
CA LYS A 69 11.73 7.91 17.36
C LYS A 69 12.92 7.82 16.40
N ASP A 70 12.83 6.99 15.37
CA ASP A 70 13.89 6.83 14.37
C ASP A 70 14.14 8.13 13.62
N LEU A 71 13.07 8.80 13.16
CA LEU A 71 13.16 10.11 12.50
C LEU A 71 13.75 11.17 13.43
N TYR A 72 13.40 11.15 14.72
CA TYR A 72 14.00 12.07 15.69
C TYR A 72 15.53 11.86 15.81
N VAL A 73 15.98 10.61 15.94
CA VAL A 73 17.41 10.29 16.05
C VAL A 73 18.16 10.66 14.77
N LEU A 74 17.59 10.31 13.60
CA LEU A 74 18.16 10.68 12.30
C LEU A 74 18.28 12.19 12.14
N ARG A 75 17.28 12.95 12.59
CA ARG A 75 17.28 14.41 12.50
C ARG A 75 18.36 15.04 13.37
N ARG A 76 18.57 14.51 14.58
CA ARG A 76 19.68 14.92 15.44
C ARG A 76 21.04 14.61 14.82
N ALA A 77 21.19 13.43 14.22
CA ALA A 77 22.40 13.08 13.50
C ALA A 77 22.66 13.99 12.28
N ALA A 78 21.60 14.31 11.52
CA ALA A 78 21.66 15.20 10.37
C ALA A 78 22.10 16.63 10.76
N GLU A 79 21.65 17.16 11.89
CA GLU A 79 22.09 18.47 12.39
C GLU A 79 23.58 18.48 12.77
N VAL A 80 24.07 17.43 13.43
CA VAL A 80 25.49 17.30 13.75
C VAL A 80 26.32 17.20 12.46
N PHE A 81 25.86 16.39 11.51
CA PHE A 81 26.53 16.20 10.23
C PHE A 81 26.54 17.49 9.40
N GLN A 82 25.43 18.22 9.37
CA GLN A 82 25.32 19.53 8.72
C GLN A 82 26.38 20.50 9.27
N GLY A 83 26.55 20.58 10.59
CA GLY A 83 27.58 21.42 11.21
C GLY A 83 29.02 20.99 10.86
N LEU A 84 29.27 19.69 10.69
CA LEU A 84 30.57 19.20 10.21
C LEU A 84 30.80 19.57 8.73
N VAL A 85 29.79 19.43 7.88
CA VAL A 85 29.86 19.79 6.46
C VAL A 85 30.11 21.28 6.30
N GLU A 86 29.39 22.13 7.02
CA GLU A 86 29.59 23.58 6.98
C GLU A 86 31.01 23.99 7.41
N ARG A 87 31.60 23.25 8.35
CA ARG A 87 32.95 23.51 8.84
C ARG A 87 34.07 23.00 7.93
N PHE A 88 33.92 21.79 7.37
CA PHE A 88 35.00 21.08 6.69
C PHE A 88 34.82 20.97 5.17
N ALA A 89 33.60 21.19 4.66
CA ALA A 89 33.27 21.13 3.24
C ALA A 89 32.24 22.22 2.85
N PRO A 90 32.53 23.52 3.08
CA PRO A 90 31.59 24.62 2.86
C PRO A 90 31.11 24.80 1.41
N GLN A 91 31.80 24.17 0.45
CA GLN A 91 31.36 24.08 -0.94
C GLN A 91 30.09 23.22 -1.14
N GLN A 92 29.79 22.32 -0.21
CA GLN A 92 28.56 21.54 -0.20
C GLN A 92 27.40 22.41 0.28
N ARG A 93 26.37 22.59 -0.55
CA ARG A 93 25.19 23.42 -0.24
C ARG A 93 23.94 22.62 0.11
N THR A 94 24.05 21.29 0.17
CA THR A 94 22.93 20.42 0.52
C THR A 94 22.53 20.67 1.97
N SER A 95 21.24 20.91 2.20
CA SER A 95 20.66 20.89 3.54
C SER A 95 20.21 19.47 3.85
N TYR A 96 21.00 18.76 4.67
CA TYR A 96 20.67 17.38 5.06
C TYR A 96 19.46 17.34 6.00
N VAL A 97 19.25 18.40 6.77
CA VAL A 97 18.09 18.54 7.66
C VAL A 97 16.81 18.71 6.82
N ASP A 98 16.83 19.56 5.81
CA ASP A 98 15.65 19.76 4.95
C ASP A 98 15.35 18.52 4.12
N LEU A 99 16.37 17.87 3.58
CA LEU A 99 16.21 16.59 2.87
C LEU A 99 15.53 15.54 3.76
N LEU A 100 15.98 15.42 5.03
CA LEU A 100 15.38 14.48 5.96
C LEU A 100 13.94 14.87 6.35
N ASN A 101 13.65 16.16 6.51
CA ASN A 101 12.29 16.63 6.79
C ASN A 101 11.35 16.25 5.63
N GLU A 102 11.77 16.44 4.38
CA GLU A 102 10.98 16.01 3.22
C GLU A 102 10.75 14.50 3.21
N TRP A 103 11.77 13.69 3.48
CA TRP A 103 11.61 12.23 3.59
C TRP A 103 10.67 11.82 4.72
N SER A 104 10.70 12.54 5.85
CA SER A 104 9.83 12.27 6.99
C SER A 104 8.33 12.37 6.64
N ILE A 105 7.97 13.27 5.72
CA ILE A 105 6.59 13.39 5.23
C ILE A 105 6.15 12.09 4.55
N GLY A 106 7.03 11.51 3.72
CA GLY A 106 6.77 10.22 3.07
C GLY A 106 6.49 9.10 4.07
N PHE A 107 7.34 8.96 5.09
CA PHE A 107 7.13 7.95 6.15
C PHE A 107 5.80 8.13 6.88
N TYR A 108 5.41 9.36 7.24
CA TYR A 108 4.12 9.58 7.90
C TYR A 108 2.93 9.35 6.96
N THR A 109 3.11 9.59 5.66
CA THR A 109 2.08 9.32 4.65
C THR A 109 1.86 7.81 4.49
N GLU A 110 2.93 7.00 4.51
CA GLU A 110 2.83 5.53 4.50
C GLU A 110 2.13 4.95 5.75
N LEU A 111 2.10 5.71 6.84
CA LEU A 111 1.41 5.33 8.07
C LEU A 111 -0.07 5.74 8.10
N ASP A 112 -0.57 6.39 7.05
CA ASP A 112 -1.97 6.79 6.92
C ASP A 112 -2.70 5.95 5.86
N PHE A 113 -3.26 4.84 6.31
CA PHE A 113 -3.99 3.93 5.42
C PHE A 113 -5.28 4.51 4.85
N GLN A 114 -5.81 5.58 5.45
CA GLN A 114 -6.95 6.28 4.87
C GLN A 114 -6.53 7.09 3.64
N SER A 115 -5.33 7.69 3.66
CA SER A 115 -4.74 8.30 2.47
C SER A 115 -4.43 7.26 1.40
N GLU A 116 -3.91 6.09 1.77
CA GLU A 116 -3.66 4.98 0.83
C GLU A 116 -4.96 4.49 0.16
N ALA A 117 -6.03 4.28 0.93
CA ALA A 117 -7.36 3.92 0.44
C ALA A 117 -7.90 4.95 -0.57
N ASN A 118 -7.81 6.24 -0.23
CA ASN A 118 -8.25 7.33 -1.12
C ASN A 118 -7.44 7.36 -2.43
N ASN A 119 -6.12 7.18 -2.34
CA ASN A 119 -5.24 7.12 -3.50
C ASN A 119 -5.58 5.92 -4.41
N GLN A 120 -5.88 4.77 -3.82
CA GLN A 120 -6.30 3.56 -4.54
C GLN A 120 -7.64 3.77 -5.25
N ASN A 121 -8.63 4.34 -4.57
CA ASN A 121 -9.92 4.69 -5.18
C ASN A 121 -9.77 5.69 -6.32
N LYS A 122 -8.94 6.73 -6.13
CA LYS A 122 -8.64 7.70 -7.18
C LYS A 122 -7.98 7.05 -8.39
N LEU A 123 -6.93 6.24 -8.19
CA LEU A 123 -6.25 5.54 -9.27
C LEU A 123 -7.23 4.64 -10.04
N ARG A 124 -8.06 3.88 -9.32
CA ARG A 124 -9.07 3.02 -9.93
C ARG A 124 -10.02 3.83 -10.82
N GLN A 125 -10.56 4.93 -10.30
CA GLN A 125 -11.48 5.77 -11.04
C GLN A 125 -10.82 6.41 -12.27
N ASP A 126 -9.60 6.94 -12.11
CA ASP A 126 -8.84 7.58 -13.18
C ASP A 126 -8.57 6.59 -14.32
N LEU A 127 -8.24 5.32 -14.04
CA LEU A 127 -8.04 4.29 -15.07
C LEU A 127 -9.34 3.92 -15.80
N LEU A 128 -10.46 3.81 -15.08
CA LEU A 128 -11.77 3.53 -15.67
C LEU A 128 -12.26 4.67 -16.55
N ASP A 129 -12.11 5.92 -16.10
CA ASP A 129 -12.56 7.11 -16.83
C ASP A 129 -11.79 7.31 -18.14
N ASN A 130 -10.54 6.84 -18.20
CA ASN A 130 -9.71 6.86 -19.40
C ASN A 130 -9.78 5.56 -20.23
N GLY A 131 -10.66 4.62 -19.88
CA GLY A 131 -10.90 3.40 -20.66
C GLY A 131 -9.71 2.44 -20.71
N ILE A 132 -8.85 2.45 -19.69
CA ILE A 132 -7.69 1.54 -19.61
C ILE A 132 -8.17 0.12 -19.32
N THR A 133 -7.75 -0.82 -20.16
CA THR A 133 -8.11 -2.24 -20.07
C THR A 133 -6.89 -3.09 -19.73
N GLY A 134 -7.12 -4.32 -19.23
CA GLY A 134 -6.04 -5.24 -18.85
C GLY A 134 -5.30 -4.88 -17.55
N VAL A 135 -5.67 -3.79 -16.87
CA VAL A 135 -5.21 -3.42 -15.53
C VAL A 135 -6.42 -3.36 -14.60
N THR A 136 -6.26 -3.86 -13.37
CA THR A 136 -7.29 -3.75 -12.34
C THR A 136 -6.67 -3.25 -11.06
N VAL A 137 -7.34 -2.29 -10.43
CA VAL A 137 -7.03 -1.81 -9.08
C VAL A 137 -8.09 -2.39 -8.14
N PRO A 138 -7.71 -3.06 -7.03
CA PRO A 138 -8.69 -3.66 -6.14
C PRO A 138 -9.68 -2.63 -5.63
N ARG A 139 -10.96 -3.00 -5.49
CA ARG A 139 -11.95 -2.12 -4.85
C ARG A 139 -11.62 -1.93 -3.37
N VAL A 140 -11.76 -0.71 -2.85
CA VAL A 140 -11.66 -0.41 -1.41
C VAL A 140 -13.06 -0.50 -0.77
N TYR A 141 -13.10 -0.96 0.49
CA TYR A 141 -14.30 -0.93 1.34
C TYR A 141 -14.13 0.19 2.35
N ASP A 142 -14.47 1.43 1.95
CA ASP A 142 -14.18 2.66 2.68
C ASP A 142 -14.75 2.66 4.10
N GLU A 143 -15.94 2.07 4.28
CA GLU A 143 -16.60 1.93 5.58
C GLU A 143 -15.85 1.03 6.58
N LEU A 144 -14.90 0.24 6.10
CA LEU A 144 -14.04 -0.63 6.91
C LEU A 144 -12.58 -0.13 6.94
N CYS A 145 -12.31 1.08 6.44
CA CYS A 145 -10.97 1.66 6.42
C CYS A 145 -10.81 2.73 7.50
N THR A 146 -9.67 2.69 8.20
CA THR A 146 -9.23 3.72 9.14
C THR A 146 -7.78 4.10 8.83
N ARG A 147 -7.16 4.95 9.67
CA ARG A 147 -5.72 5.26 9.52
C ARG A 147 -4.83 4.04 9.74
N ARG A 148 -5.32 2.99 10.40
CA ARG A 148 -4.56 1.78 10.77
C ARG A 148 -5.03 0.49 10.11
N ILE A 149 -6.21 0.52 9.48
CA ILE A 149 -6.82 -0.62 8.80
C ILE A 149 -7.17 -0.22 7.37
N LEU A 150 -6.73 -1.01 6.38
CA LEU A 150 -7.18 -0.88 5.00
C LEU A 150 -7.81 -2.19 4.57
N VAL A 151 -9.05 -2.13 4.07
CA VAL A 151 -9.79 -3.29 3.57
C VAL A 151 -10.02 -3.11 2.08
N SER A 152 -9.49 -4.02 1.28
CA SER A 152 -9.64 -4.02 -0.17
C SER A 152 -10.02 -5.40 -0.71
N GLN A 153 -10.51 -5.43 -1.94
CA GLN A 153 -10.90 -6.66 -2.63
C GLN A 153 -9.73 -7.63 -2.67
N TRP A 154 -10.00 -8.90 -2.36
CA TRP A 154 -9.02 -9.95 -2.55
C TRP A 154 -8.80 -10.22 -4.03
N MET A 155 -7.54 -10.27 -4.45
CA MET A 155 -7.15 -10.56 -5.83
C MET A 155 -6.37 -11.87 -5.89
N ASP A 156 -6.87 -12.85 -6.64
CA ASP A 156 -6.18 -14.11 -6.86
C ASP A 156 -5.22 -13.99 -8.06
N GLY A 157 -3.92 -14.08 -7.78
CA GLY A 157 -2.87 -13.99 -8.78
C GLY A 157 -1.50 -14.38 -8.26
N VAL A 158 -0.51 -14.25 -9.12
CA VAL A 158 0.91 -14.46 -8.82
C VAL A 158 1.66 -13.13 -8.90
N LYS A 159 2.67 -12.92 -8.04
CA LYS A 159 3.48 -11.71 -8.10
C LYS A 159 4.18 -11.62 -9.44
N LEU A 160 4.17 -10.45 -10.04
CA LEU A 160 4.79 -10.24 -11.36
C LEU A 160 6.31 -10.52 -11.30
N SER A 161 6.95 -10.30 -10.16
CA SER A 161 8.36 -10.66 -9.91
C SER A 161 8.66 -12.17 -9.94
N GLU A 162 7.64 -13.01 -9.78
CA GLU A 162 7.75 -14.48 -9.78
C GLU A 162 7.35 -15.08 -11.14
N CYS A 163 6.82 -14.27 -12.06
CA CYS A 163 6.46 -14.71 -13.41
C CYS A 163 7.70 -14.92 -14.30
N PRO A 164 7.61 -15.84 -15.29
CA PRO A 164 8.58 -15.92 -16.38
C PRO A 164 8.70 -14.59 -17.14
N LYS A 165 9.88 -14.30 -17.68
CA LYS A 165 10.15 -13.02 -18.37
C LYS A 165 9.23 -12.81 -19.58
N GLU A 166 8.85 -13.89 -20.24
CA GLU A 166 7.97 -13.90 -21.39
C GLU A 166 6.57 -13.40 -21.00
N GLU A 167 6.05 -13.86 -19.86
CA GLU A 167 4.75 -13.40 -19.34
C GLU A 167 4.79 -11.95 -18.85
N ILE A 168 5.93 -11.51 -18.28
CA ILE A 168 6.13 -10.10 -17.91
C ILE A 168 6.13 -9.23 -19.18
N ALA A 169 6.77 -9.69 -20.26
CA ALA A 169 6.82 -8.97 -21.51
C ALA A 169 5.44 -8.80 -22.15
N GLU A 170 4.56 -9.81 -22.05
CA GLU A 170 3.16 -9.72 -22.50
C GLU A 170 2.39 -8.60 -21.79
N GLY A 171 2.54 -8.48 -20.47
CA GLY A 171 1.89 -7.43 -19.68
C GLY A 171 2.54 -6.05 -19.77
N THR A 172 3.74 -5.94 -20.34
CA THR A 172 4.53 -4.70 -20.34
C THR A 172 3.86 -3.60 -21.16
N ALA A 173 3.28 -3.92 -22.32
CA ALA A 173 2.59 -2.93 -23.16
C ALA A 173 1.39 -2.32 -22.44
N ILE A 174 0.58 -3.16 -21.78
CA ILE A 174 -0.58 -2.76 -20.98
C ILE A 174 -0.13 -1.88 -19.79
N ALA A 175 0.92 -2.30 -19.08
CA ALA A 175 1.46 -1.54 -17.96
C ALA A 175 2.04 -0.19 -18.39
N GLN A 176 2.68 -0.12 -19.56
CA GLN A 176 3.19 1.13 -20.13
C GLN A 176 2.06 2.09 -20.49
N GLU A 177 1.02 1.61 -21.17
CA GLU A 177 -0.16 2.42 -21.49
C GLU A 177 -0.79 2.99 -20.22
N ALA A 178 -1.11 2.13 -19.25
CA ALA A 178 -1.69 2.54 -17.98
C ALA A 178 -0.81 3.57 -17.23
N PHE A 179 0.51 3.40 -17.24
CA PHE A 179 1.43 4.33 -16.57
C PHE A 179 1.58 5.66 -17.33
N LEU A 180 1.61 5.65 -18.66
CA LEU A 180 1.70 6.86 -19.48
C LEU A 180 0.40 7.67 -19.40
N THR A 181 -0.77 7.02 -19.36
CA THR A 181 -2.06 7.69 -19.09
C THR A 181 -2.08 8.34 -17.72
N GLN A 182 -1.63 7.62 -16.67
CA GLN A 182 -1.46 8.20 -15.34
C GLN A 182 -0.59 9.47 -15.37
N LEU A 183 0.56 9.41 -16.05
CA LEU A 183 1.52 10.50 -16.10
C LEU A 183 1.05 11.70 -16.93
N PHE A 184 0.53 11.46 -18.13
CA PHE A 184 0.27 12.52 -19.12
C PHE A 184 -1.18 13.01 -19.15
N GLU A 185 -2.15 12.18 -18.76
CA GLU A 185 -3.57 12.52 -18.86
C GLU A 185 -4.16 12.87 -17.50
N THR A 186 -3.86 12.07 -16.47
CA THR A 186 -4.48 12.24 -15.14
C THR A 186 -3.65 13.13 -14.21
N GLY A 187 -2.32 13.19 -14.40
CA GLY A 187 -1.39 13.84 -13.51
C GLY A 187 -1.27 13.18 -12.12
N PHE A 188 -1.82 11.98 -11.94
CA PHE A 188 -1.78 11.18 -10.72
C PHE A 188 -1.29 9.76 -11.07
N PHE A 189 -0.18 9.35 -10.47
CA PHE A 189 0.49 8.11 -10.90
C PHE A 189 1.03 7.30 -9.72
N HIS A 190 1.13 5.99 -9.95
CA HIS A 190 1.78 5.06 -9.04
C HIS A 190 3.29 5.32 -9.02
N ALA A 191 3.81 5.94 -7.96
CA ALA A 191 5.20 6.36 -7.88
C ALA A 191 6.24 5.21 -7.79
N ASP A 192 5.82 4.01 -7.37
CA ASP A 192 6.70 2.81 -7.27
C ASP A 192 6.18 1.59 -8.05
N PRO A 193 6.23 1.58 -9.40
CA PRO A 193 5.73 0.47 -10.23
C PRO A 193 6.69 -0.74 -10.22
N HIS A 194 7.22 -1.11 -9.06
CA HIS A 194 8.06 -2.30 -8.91
C HIS A 194 7.23 -3.58 -9.12
N PRO A 195 7.75 -4.63 -9.79
CA PRO A 195 7.02 -5.88 -10.02
C PRO A 195 6.50 -6.60 -8.76
N GLY A 196 7.07 -6.28 -7.59
CA GLY A 196 6.58 -6.78 -6.30
C GLY A 196 5.25 -6.18 -5.84
N ASN A 197 4.86 -5.00 -6.38
CA ASN A 197 3.59 -4.33 -6.11
C ASN A 197 2.51 -4.69 -7.15
N MET A 198 2.82 -5.58 -8.09
CA MET A 198 1.93 -5.98 -9.16
C MET A 198 1.66 -7.48 -9.13
N LEU A 199 0.41 -7.85 -9.40
CA LEU A 199 -0.03 -9.24 -9.54
C LEU A 199 -0.44 -9.50 -10.99
N LYS A 200 -0.02 -10.62 -11.56
CA LYS A 200 -0.68 -11.22 -12.71
C LYS A 200 -1.85 -12.06 -12.19
N LEU A 201 -3.07 -11.66 -12.52
CA LEU A 201 -4.27 -12.37 -12.09
C LEU A 201 -4.42 -13.71 -12.81
N TYR A 202 -4.94 -14.72 -12.11
CA TYR A 202 -5.23 -16.02 -12.74
C TYR A 202 -6.44 -15.96 -13.68
N LYS A 203 -7.37 -15.03 -13.41
CA LYS A 203 -8.55 -14.76 -14.22
C LYS A 203 -8.73 -13.25 -14.33
N PRO A 204 -9.13 -12.73 -15.49
CA PRO A 204 -9.59 -11.35 -15.62
C PRO A 204 -10.74 -11.06 -14.65
N THR A 205 -10.74 -9.89 -14.02
CA THR A 205 -11.91 -9.34 -13.32
C THR A 205 -12.90 -8.79 -14.35
N GLU A 206 -14.18 -8.57 -14.00
CA GLU A 206 -15.13 -7.94 -14.92
C GLU A 206 -14.60 -6.59 -15.47
N GLU A 207 -13.96 -5.80 -14.60
CA GLU A 207 -13.32 -4.52 -14.97
C GLU A 207 -12.11 -4.69 -15.89
N GLY A 208 -11.35 -5.78 -15.75
CA GLY A 208 -10.23 -6.12 -16.63
C GLY A 208 -10.61 -6.98 -17.83
N ALA A 209 -11.85 -7.49 -17.89
CA ALA A 209 -12.34 -8.50 -18.85
C ALA A 209 -13.19 -7.92 -19.98
N GLU A 210 -13.62 -6.65 -19.89
CA GLU A 210 -14.15 -5.97 -21.07
C GLU A 210 -13.02 -5.80 -22.10
N LEU A 211 -12.94 -6.77 -23.02
CA LEU A 211 -12.15 -6.89 -24.26
C LEU A 211 -11.16 -8.08 -24.29
N LEU A 212 -11.71 -9.28 -24.47
CA LEU A 212 -11.19 -10.24 -25.44
C LEU A 212 -12.25 -10.48 -26.53
#